data_AF-Q2I8Y3-F1
#
_entry.id   AF-Q2I8Y3-F1
#
_cell.length_a   1.000
_cell.length_b   1.000
_cell.length_c   1.000
_cell.angle_alpha   90.00
_cell.angle_beta   90.00
_cell.angle_gamma   90.00
#
_symmetry.space_group_name_H-M   'P 1'
#
loop_
_entity.id
_entity.type
_entity.pdbx_description
1 polymer ?
#
loop_
_entity_poly.entity_id
_entity_poly.type
_entity_poly.pdbx_seq_one_letter_code
_entity_poly.pdbx_strand_id
1 'polypeptide(L)' 'DEALGIGGYPRGRIIEIFGPESSGKTTLTLQAIAEVQKEGGIAAFIDAEHALDPVYAKRLGVN' A
#
# COMPACT_ATOMS: atom_id res chain seq x y z
N ASP A 1 10.44 -6.85 -0.31
CA ASP A 1 11.57 -5.94 -0.56
C ASP A 1 12.77 -6.60 -1.22
N GLU A 2 13.33 -7.68 -0.66
CA GLU A 2 14.53 -8.35 -1.23
C GLU A 2 14.35 -8.76 -2.70
N ALA A 3 13.19 -9.32 -3.06
CA ALA A 3 12.88 -9.70 -4.45
C ALA A 3 12.85 -8.51 -5.45
N LEU A 4 12.65 -7.27 -4.97
CA LEU A 4 12.70 -6.08 -5.81
C LEU A 4 14.15 -5.62 -6.08
N GLY A 5 15.15 -6.20 -5.40
CA GLY A 5 16.58 -5.93 -5.60
C GLY A 5 17.08 -4.56 -5.11
N ILE A 6 16.18 -3.61 -4.86
CA ILE A 6 16.49 -2.25 -4.41
C ILE A 6 15.98 -1.94 -2.98
N GLY A 7 15.49 -2.96 -2.26
CA GLY A 7 15.02 -2.82 -0.89
C GLY A 7 13.61 -2.25 -0.73
N GLY A 8 12.81 -2.15 -1.80
CA GLY A 8 11.43 -1.67 -1.73
C GLY A 8 10.91 -1.11 -3.06
N TYR A 9 9.82 -0.36 -3.01
CA TYR A 9 9.29 0.33 -4.19
C TYR A 9 10.15 1.54 -4.58
N PRO A 10 10.46 1.75 -5.86
CA PRO A 10 11.21 2.92 -6.31
C PRO A 10 10.37 4.21 -6.18
N ARG A 11 10.98 5.29 -5.70
CA ARG A 11 10.34 6.61 -5.63
C ARG A 11 10.28 7.28 -7.02
N GLY A 12 9.25 8.09 -7.27
CA GLY A 12 9.09 8.84 -8.52
C GLY A 12 8.78 7.98 -9.75
N ARG A 13 8.29 6.75 -9.55
CA ARG A 13 7.93 5.79 -10.61
C ARG A 13 6.51 5.28 -10.40
N ILE A 14 5.93 4.73 -11.47
CA ILE A 14 4.64 4.06 -11.44
C ILE A 14 4.87 2.57 -11.14
N ILE A 15 4.05 2.00 -10.25
CA ILE A 15 4.05 0.59 -9.89
C ILE A 15 2.65 0.03 -10.13
N GLU A 16 2.58 -1.13 -10.78
CA GLU A 16 1.34 -1.86 -10.99
C GLU A 16 1.35 -3.13 -10.14
N ILE A 17 0.29 -3.34 -9.36
CA ILE A 17 0.06 -4.55 -8.56
C ILE A 17 -1.25 -5.17 -9.05
N PHE A 18 -1.17 -6.29 -9.78
CA PHE A 18 -2.33 -6.97 -10.35
C PHE A 18 -2.44 -8.40 -9.85
N GLY A 19 -3.63 -8.98 -9.96
CA GLY A 19 -3.92 -10.34 -9.50
C GLY A 19 -5.41 -10.58 -9.20
N PRO A 20 -5.79 -11.84 -8.94
CA PRO A 20 -7.18 -12.24 -8.69
C PRO A 20 -7.85 -11.48 -7.54
N GLU A 21 -9.18 -11.52 -7.47
CA GLU A 21 -9.91 -11.04 -6.30
C GLU A 21 -9.40 -11.73 -5.03
N SER A 22 -9.35 -11.00 -3.92
CA SER A 22 -8.84 -11.49 -2.63
C SER A 22 -7.38 -11.97 -2.63
N SER A 23 -6.56 -11.62 -3.63
CA SER A 23 -5.12 -11.95 -3.68
C SER A 23 -4.23 -11.05 -2.81
N GLY A 24 -4.81 -10.12 -2.02
CA GLY A 24 -4.06 -9.25 -1.10
C GLY A 24 -3.50 -7.96 -1.70
N LYS A 25 -3.92 -7.55 -2.91
CA LYS A 25 -3.45 -6.31 -3.58
C LYS A 25 -3.61 -5.08 -2.69
N THR A 26 -4.84 -4.84 -2.23
CA THR A 26 -5.15 -3.69 -1.37
C THR A 26 -4.41 -3.75 -0.04
N THR A 27 -4.29 -4.94 0.55
CA THR A 27 -3.49 -5.16 1.77
C THR A 27 -2.03 -4.75 1.57
N LEU A 28 -1.41 -5.16 0.45
CA LEU A 28 -0.03 -4.81 0.13
C LEU A 28 0.14 -3.29 -0.10
N THR A 29 -0.83 -2.65 -0.76
CA THR A 29 -0.86 -1.18 -0.92
C THR A 29 -0.97 -0.46 0.42
N LEU A 30 -1.86 -0.92 1.32
CA LEU A 30 -2.03 -0.33 2.65
C LEU A 30 -0.79 -0.49 3.53
N GLN A 31 -0.09 -1.63 3.43
CA GLN A 31 1.20 -1.81 4.10
C GLN A 31 2.26 -0.82 3.58
N ALA A 32 2.34 -0.62 2.26
CA ALA A 32 3.26 0.37 1.69
C ALA A 32 2.95 1.80 2.19
N ILE A 33 1.66 2.15 2.31
CA ILE A 33 1.23 3.43 2.88
C ILE A 33 1.64 3.55 4.35
N ALA A 34 1.39 2.51 5.14
CA ALA A 34 1.76 2.48 6.55
C ALA A 34 3.26 2.70 6.75
N GLU A 35 4.13 2.06 5.94
CA GLU A 35 5.58 2.28 6.02
C GLU A 35 5.98 3.72 5.67
N VAL A 36 5.38 4.33 4.63
CA VAL A 36 5.62 5.74 4.29
C VAL A 36 5.19 6.67 5.43
N GLN A 37 4.03 6.41 6.03
CA GLN A 37 3.51 7.22 7.12
C GLN A 37 4.33 7.08 8.42
N LYS A 38 4.88 5.90 8.71
CA LYS A 38 5.81 5.68 9.84
C LYS A 38 7.07 6.54 9.72
N GLU A 39 7.53 6.80 8.50
CA GLU A 39 8.67 7.70 8.22
C GLU A 39 8.27 9.20 8.20
N GLY A 40 7.02 9.53 8.56
CA GLY A 40 6.50 10.90 8.51
C GLY A 40 6.09 11.38 7.11
N GLY A 41 6.04 10.47 6.13
CA GLY A 41 5.53 10.75 4.80
C GLY A 41 4.01 10.90 4.76
N ILE A 42 3.52 11.49 3.68
CA ILE A 42 2.09 11.68 3.42
C ILE A 42 1.70 10.75 2.26
N ALA A 43 0.55 10.08 2.41
CA ALA A 43 -0.02 9.24 1.38
C ALA A 43 -1.44 9.71 1.02
N ALA A 44 -1.82 9.50 -0.24
CA ALA A 44 -3.19 9.65 -0.71
C ALA A 44 -3.66 8.30 -1.26
N PHE A 45 -4.89 7.91 -0.91
CA PHE A 45 -5.53 6.70 -1.42
C PHE A 45 -6.79 7.10 -2.19
N ILE A 46 -6.88 6.67 -3.45
CA ILE A 46 -8.04 6.90 -4.30
C ILE A 46 -8.81 5.59 -4.38
N ASP A 47 -9.91 5.50 -3.61
CA ASP A 47 -10.78 4.33 -3.61
C ASP A 47 -11.83 4.43 -4.72
N ALA A 48 -11.49 3.93 -5.90
CA ALA A 48 -12.43 3.85 -7.02
C ALA A 48 -13.45 2.71 -6.90
N GLU A 49 -13.20 1.73 -6.02
CA GLU A 49 -14.04 0.53 -5.84
C GLU A 49 -15.02 0.67 -4.67
N HIS A 50 -14.93 1.76 -3.88
CA HIS A 50 -15.70 2.00 -2.66
C HIS A 50 -15.64 0.79 -1.68
N ALA A 51 -14.50 0.11 -1.64
CA ALA A 51 -14.30 -1.14 -0.92
C ALA A 51 -13.31 -1.00 0.25
N LEU A 52 -12.75 0.18 0.48
CA LEU A 52 -11.80 0.40 1.57
C LEU A 52 -12.50 0.31 2.94
N ASP A 53 -11.96 -0.52 3.83
CA ASP A 53 -12.29 -0.55 5.26
C ASP A 53 -11.25 0.26 6.06
N PRO A 54 -11.61 1.44 6.61
CA PRO A 54 -10.70 2.26 7.41
C PRO A 54 -10.24 1.58 8.71
N VAL A 55 -11.07 0.72 9.30
CA VAL A 55 -10.72 -0.01 10.53
C VAL A 55 -9.66 -1.06 10.22
N TYR A 56 -9.81 -1.77 9.10
CA TYR A 56 -8.79 -2.71 8.63
C TYR A 56 -7.49 -1.99 8.28
N ALA A 57 -7.54 -0.88 7.54
CA ALA A 57 -6.36 -0.07 7.21
C ALA A 57 -5.61 0.38 8.48
N LYS A 58 -6.34 0.85 9.50
CA LYS A 58 -5.76 1.23 10.78
C LYS A 58 -5.06 0.06 11.49
N ARG A 59 -5.61 -1.14 11.43
CA ARG A 59 -4.97 -2.36 11.98
C ARG A 59 -3.67 -2.72 11.25
N LEU A 60 -3.54 -2.35 9.98
CA LEU A 60 -2.30 -2.51 9.20
C LEU A 60 -1.27 -1.41 9.48
N GLY A 61 -1.61 -0.39 10.27
CA GLY A 61 -0.70 0.69 10.67
C GLY A 61 -0.86 1.97 9.86
N VAL A 62 -1.90 2.09 9.03
CA VAL A 62 -2.26 3.36 8.37
C VAL A 62 -2.84 4.30 9.42
N ASN A 63 -2.39 5.56 9.45
CA ASN A 63 -2.82 6.58 10.41
C ASN A 63 -3.61 7.72 9.79
#